data_AF-A0A1Q9K5Y2-F1
#
_entry.id   AF-A0A1Q9K5Y2-F1
#
_cell.length_a   1.000
_cell.length_b   1.000
_cell.length_c   1.000
_cell.angle_alpha   90.00
_cell.angle_beta   90.00
_cell.angle_gamma   90.00
#
_symmetry.space_group_name_H-M   'P 1'
#
loop_
_entity.id
_entity.type
_entity.pdbx_description
1 polymer ?
#
loop_
_entity_poly.entity_id
_entity_poly.type
_entity_poly.pdbx_seq_one_letter_code
_entity_poly.pdbx_strand_id
1 'polypeptide(L)'
;MEYRKTYQGFLLWMVGFIIASVGAAFLPFEEDLLIRITLNICTIGVAILAYIIYKTEYIYWYNGTSYEEAENAGSERRKQFAWRHLKRFGLFAIAFFLFSVFAQVCRLSFWIDFWILCCGILATAISTIRFRL
;
A
#
# COMPACT_ATOMS: atom_id res chain seq x y z
N MET A 1 4.38 24.54 7.39
CA MET A 1 4.87 23.56 8.38
C MET A 1 6.32 23.30 8.08
N GLU A 2 7.17 23.34 9.10
CA GLU A 2 8.58 22.96 8.98
C GLU A 2 8.65 21.46 8.67
N TYR A 3 9.42 21.06 7.65
CA TYR A 3 9.60 19.66 7.31
C TYR A 3 10.46 19.03 8.40
N ARG A 4 9.90 18.07 9.15
CA ARG A 4 10.59 17.45 10.29
C ARG A 4 10.61 15.95 10.13
N LYS A 5 11.78 15.35 10.39
CA LYS A 5 11.93 13.91 10.46
C LYS A 5 11.07 13.33 11.59
N THR A 6 10.11 12.50 11.23
CA THR A 6 9.29 11.72 12.15
C THR A 6 8.87 10.38 11.55
N TYR A 7 8.66 9.39 12.42
CA TYR A 7 8.13 8.07 12.08
C TYR A 7 6.87 7.73 12.88
N GLN A 8 6.34 8.67 13.69
CA GLN A 8 5.16 8.41 14.53
C GLN A 8 3.94 8.01 13.68
N GLY A 9 3.70 8.69 12.56
CA GLY A 9 2.61 8.35 11.64
C GLY A 9 2.81 6.98 10.98
N PHE A 10 4.06 6.61 10.68
CA PHE A 10 4.40 5.29 10.13
C PHE A 10 4.13 4.18 11.15
N LEU A 11 4.56 4.39 12.40
CA LEU A 11 4.31 3.45 13.49
C LEU A 11 2.79 3.29 13.75
N LEU A 12 2.04 4.39 13.76
CA LEU A 12 0.59 4.34 13.92
C LEU A 12 -0.08 3.56 12.78
N TRP A 13 0.33 3.81 11.54
CA TRP A 13 -0.14 3.03 10.39
C TRP A 13 0.21 1.55 10.54
N MET A 14 1.42 1.21 10.97
CA MET A 14 1.87 -0.18 11.13
C MET A 14 1.06 -0.92 12.21
N VAL A 15 0.81 -0.27 13.36
CA VAL A 15 -0.06 -0.82 14.41
C VAL A 15 -1.48 -1.04 13.89
N GLY A 16 -2.05 -0.04 13.21
CA GLY A 16 -3.39 -0.16 12.61
C GLY A 16 -3.47 -1.27 11.56
N PHE A 17 -2.44 -1.42 10.73
CA PHE A 17 -2.33 -2.48 9.73
C PHE A 17 -2.29 -3.87 10.37
N ILE A 18 -1.50 -4.05 11.43
CA ILE A 18 -1.41 -5.31 12.17
C ILE A 18 -2.77 -5.64 12.80
N ILE A 19 -3.40 -4.67 13.47
CA ILE A 19 -4.72 -4.86 14.10
C ILE A 19 -5.77 -5.25 13.04
N ALA A 20 -5.80 -4.58 11.90
CA ALA A 20 -6.73 -4.90 10.83
C ALA A 20 -6.49 -6.31 10.25
N SER A 21 -5.23 -6.67 10.01
CA SER A 21 -4.87 -7.98 9.43
C SER A 21 -5.16 -9.13 10.39
N VAL A 22 -4.81 -8.97 11.67
CA VAL A 22 -5.10 -9.97 12.72
C VAL A 22 -6.59 -10.03 13.01
N GLY A 23 -7.25 -8.87 13.11
CA GLY A 23 -8.69 -8.77 13.34
C GLY A 23 -9.53 -9.45 12.27
N ALA A 24 -9.09 -9.43 11.01
CA ALA A 24 -9.76 -10.14 9.92
C ALA A 24 -9.84 -11.65 10.16
N ALA A 25 -8.85 -12.26 10.81
CA ALA A 25 -8.85 -13.70 11.10
C ALA A 25 -9.92 -14.13 12.11
N PHE A 26 -10.50 -13.19 12.86
CA PHE A 26 -11.56 -13.46 13.83
C PHE A 26 -12.98 -13.20 13.29
N LEU A 27 -13.11 -12.83 12.01
CA LEU A 27 -14.43 -12.62 11.40
C LEU A 27 -15.14 -13.98 11.18
N PRO A 28 -16.46 -14.07 11.38
CA PRO A 28 -17.21 -15.31 11.26
C PRO A 28 -17.57 -15.61 9.79
N PHE A 29 -16.57 -15.68 8.92
CA PHE A 29 -16.74 -16.01 7.50
C PHE A 29 -16.07 -17.33 7.13
N GLU A 30 -16.43 -17.88 5.97
CA GLU A 30 -15.76 -19.04 5.40
C GLU A 30 -14.28 -18.73 5.09
N GLU A 31 -13.43 -19.77 5.17
CA GLU A 31 -11.97 -19.66 5.05
C GLU A 31 -11.53 -18.92 3.77
N ASP A 32 -12.07 -19.30 2.61
CA ASP A 32 -11.76 -18.66 1.33
C ASP A 32 -12.04 -17.14 1.34
N LEU A 33 -13.18 -16.75 1.92
CA LEU A 33 -13.55 -15.34 2.03
C LEU A 33 -12.66 -14.59 3.02
N LEU A 34 -12.30 -15.22 4.15
CA LEU A 34 -11.36 -14.65 5.12
C LEU A 34 -9.98 -14.41 4.51
N ILE A 35 -9.48 -15.35 3.72
CA ILE A 35 -8.21 -15.20 3.02
C ILE A 35 -8.29 -14.04 2.02
N ARG A 36 -9.34 -13.97 1.20
CA ARG A 36 -9.55 -12.86 0.25
C ARG A 36 -9.64 -11.51 0.95
N ILE A 37 -10.36 -11.42 2.07
CA ILE A 37 -10.43 -10.20 2.90
C ILE A 37 -9.03 -9.81 3.38
N THR A 38 -8.26 -10.76 3.89
CA THR A 38 -6.90 -10.53 4.39
C THR A 38 -5.96 -10.05 3.27
N LEU A 39 -6.02 -10.66 2.09
CA LEU A 39 -5.26 -10.24 0.92
C LEU A 39 -5.62 -8.80 0.50
N ASN A 40 -6.90 -8.44 0.52
CA ASN A 40 -7.34 -7.07 0.21
C ASN A 40 -6.88 -6.06 1.26
N ILE A 41 -6.88 -6.42 2.55
CA ILE A 41 -6.30 -5.59 3.62
C ILE A 41 -4.83 -5.30 3.34
N CYS A 42 -4.04 -6.28 2.88
CA CYS A 42 -2.64 -6.08 2.49
C CYS A 42 -2.50 -5.03 1.37
N THR A 43 -3.24 -5.16 0.27
CA THR A 43 -3.14 -4.20 -0.85
C THR A 43 -3.66 -2.81 -0.49
N ILE A 44 -4.78 -2.75 0.23
CA ILE A 44 -5.38 -1.47 0.68
C ILE A 44 -4.45 -0.80 1.69
N GLY A 45 -3.85 -1.57 2.61
CA GLY A 45 -2.89 -1.07 3.58
C GLY A 45 -1.73 -0.33 2.91
N VAL A 46 -1.11 -0.92 1.89
CA VAL A 46 -0.03 -0.28 1.12
C VAL A 46 -0.52 0.98 0.40
N ALA A 47 -1.71 0.95 -0.20
CA ALA A 47 -2.29 2.14 -0.84
C ALA A 47 -2.57 3.27 0.17
N ILE A 48 -3.06 2.94 1.37
CA ILE A 48 -3.26 3.89 2.47
C ILE A 48 -1.92 4.47 2.92
N LEU A 49 -0.86 3.66 3.05
CA LEU A 49 0.47 4.17 3.39
C LEU A 49 0.98 5.15 2.34
N ALA A 50 0.84 4.81 1.06
CA ALA A 50 1.22 5.69 -0.03
C ALA A 50 0.41 6.99 -0.03
N TYR A 51 -0.87 6.94 0.37
CA TYR A 51 -1.73 8.11 0.53
C TYR A 51 -1.28 8.98 1.71
N ILE A 52 -0.94 8.39 2.85
CA ILE A 52 -0.37 9.11 4.00
C ILE A 52 0.90 9.84 3.55
N ILE A 53 1.82 9.14 2.88
CA ILE A 53 3.07 9.73 2.37
C ILE A 53 2.79 10.87 1.39
N TYR A 54 1.78 10.75 0.53
CA TYR A 54 1.37 11.84 -0.36
C TYR A 54 0.85 13.06 0.39
N LYS A 55 0.07 12.86 1.45
CA LYS A 55 -0.51 13.96 2.25
C LYS A 55 0.51 14.62 3.16
N THR A 56 1.45 13.86 3.72
CA THR A 56 2.48 14.35 4.66
C THR A 56 3.80 14.71 3.99
N GLU A 57 4.00 14.29 2.74
CA GLU A 57 5.23 14.45 1.98
C GLU A 57 6.44 13.73 2.59
N TYR A 58 6.25 12.77 3.50
CA TYR A 58 7.31 11.95 4.12
C TYR A 58 7.85 10.89 3.16
N ILE A 59 8.34 11.35 2.00
CA ILE A 59 8.84 10.50 0.92
C ILE A 59 10.11 9.73 1.29
N TYR A 60 10.85 10.17 2.33
CA TYR A 60 11.99 9.44 2.89
C TYR A 60 11.58 8.14 3.61
N TRP A 61 10.27 7.87 3.74
CA TRP A 61 9.78 6.54 4.14
C TRP A 61 9.87 5.52 3.00
N TYR A 62 10.00 5.96 1.75
CA TYR A 62 10.34 5.07 0.64
C TYR A 62 11.83 4.74 0.65
N ASN A 63 12.16 3.49 0.34
CA ASN A 63 13.54 3.10 0.12
C ASN A 63 14.10 3.85 -1.10
N GLY A 64 15.28 4.45 -0.95
CA GLY A 64 15.99 5.15 -2.02
C GLY A 64 15.89 6.67 -2.00
N THR A 65 15.23 7.27 -1.00
CA THR A 65 15.23 8.73 -0.78
C THR A 65 15.68 9.03 0.65
N SER A 66 16.73 9.83 0.81
CA SER A 66 17.20 10.23 2.14
C SER A 66 16.33 11.35 2.72
N TYR A 67 16.39 11.55 4.04
CA TYR A 67 15.68 12.66 4.67
C TYR A 67 16.20 14.01 4.17
N GLU A 68 17.53 14.13 4.05
CA GLU A 68 18.20 15.35 3.58
C GLU A 68 17.81 15.66 2.13
N GLU A 69 17.71 14.63 1.27
CA GLU A 69 17.26 14.80 -0.11
C GLU A 69 15.81 15.29 -0.17
N ALA A 70 14.93 14.74 0.69
CA ALA A 70 13.53 15.15 0.78
C ALA A 70 13.36 16.57 1.35
N GLU A 71 14.15 16.93 2.37
CA GLU A 71 14.13 18.26 3.00
C GLU A 71 14.59 19.35 2.03
N ASN A 72 15.63 19.07 1.25
CA ASN A 72 16.13 19.98 0.21
C ASN A 72 15.20 20.08 -1.01
N ALA A 73 14.31 19.11 -1.21
CA ALA A 73 13.32 19.16 -2.28
C ALA A 73 12.16 20.11 -1.96
N GLY A 74 11.65 20.82 -2.96
CA GLY A 74 10.42 21.60 -2.81
C GLY A 74 9.18 20.71 -2.61
N SER A 75 8.17 21.21 -1.89
CA SER A 75 6.91 20.50 -1.63
C SER A 75 6.23 19.95 -2.90
N GLU A 76 6.23 20.75 -3.98
CA GLU A 76 5.73 20.32 -5.29
C GLU A 76 6.41 19.06 -5.82
N ARG A 77 7.76 19.00 -5.77
CA ARG A 77 8.51 17.82 -6.21
C ARG A 77 8.21 16.61 -5.34
N ARG A 78 8.18 16.78 -4.01
CA ARG A 78 7.82 15.70 -3.08
C ARG A 78 6.42 15.14 -3.33
N LYS A 79 5.43 16.01 -3.53
CA LYS A 79 4.05 15.60 -3.84
C LYS A 79 3.96 14.88 -5.16
N GLN A 80 4.63 15.36 -6.21
CA GLN A 80 4.65 14.68 -7.51
C GLN A 80 5.33 13.30 -7.43
N PHE A 81 6.40 13.17 -6.65
CA PHE A 81 7.05 11.89 -6.38
C PHE A 81 6.13 10.93 -5.62
N ALA A 82 5.52 11.39 -4.52
CA ALA A 82 4.59 10.59 -3.73
C ALA A 82 3.32 10.21 -4.51
N TRP A 83 2.80 11.12 -5.34
CA TRP A 83 1.64 10.89 -6.20
C TRP A 83 1.88 9.76 -7.20
N ARG A 84 3.08 9.69 -7.80
CA ARG A 84 3.43 8.59 -8.72
C ARG A 84 3.40 7.23 -8.01
N HIS A 85 3.87 7.16 -6.76
CA HIS A 85 3.78 5.95 -5.94
C HIS A 85 2.32 5.62 -5.60
N LEU A 86 1.57 6.59 -5.08
CA LEU A 86 0.15 6.43 -4.75
C LEU A 86 -0.66 5.95 -5.96
N LYS A 87 -0.42 6.51 -7.15
CA LYS A 87 -1.11 6.10 -8.37
C LYS A 87 -0.82 4.64 -8.71
N ARG A 88 0.43 4.18 -8.57
CA ARG A 88 0.82 2.78 -8.87
C ARG A 88 0.20 1.80 -7.88
N PHE A 89 0.40 2.01 -6.58
CA PHE A 89 -0.13 1.11 -5.55
C PHE A 89 -1.66 1.20 -5.44
N GLY A 90 -2.24 2.40 -5.57
CA GLY A 90 -3.69 2.60 -5.56
C GLY A 90 -4.39 1.94 -6.75
N LEU A 91 -3.84 2.07 -7.95
CA LEU A 91 -4.39 1.38 -9.13
C LEU A 91 -4.33 -0.14 -8.97
N PHE A 92 -3.21 -0.67 -8.46
CA PHE A 92 -3.10 -2.10 -8.18
C PHE A 92 -4.11 -2.55 -7.12
N ALA A 93 -4.27 -1.82 -6.02
CA ALA A 93 -5.24 -2.15 -4.97
C ALA A 93 -6.69 -2.17 -5.50
N ILE A 94 -7.08 -1.19 -6.33
CA ILE A 94 -8.41 -1.15 -6.96
C ILE A 94 -8.59 -2.34 -7.90
N ALA A 95 -7.61 -2.60 -8.79
CA ALA A 95 -7.68 -3.71 -9.73
C ALA A 95 -7.74 -5.07 -9.03
N PHE A 96 -6.94 -5.25 -7.99
CA PHE A 96 -6.93 -6.45 -7.16
C PHE A 96 -8.26 -6.65 -6.44
N PHE A 97 -8.82 -5.60 -5.84
CA PHE A 97 -10.13 -5.68 -5.18
C PHE A 97 -11.24 -6.10 -6.15
N LEU A 98 -11.32 -5.45 -7.32
CA LEU A 98 -12.32 -5.80 -8.34
C LEU A 98 -12.16 -7.24 -8.83
N PHE A 99 -10.92 -7.67 -9.06
CA PHE A 99 -10.61 -9.05 -9.40
C PHE A 99 -11.05 -10.01 -8.30
N SER A 100 -10.75 -9.70 -7.03
CA SER A 100 -11.02 -10.57 -5.90
C SER A 100 -12.52 -10.75 -5.66
N VAL A 101 -13.31 -9.68 -5.82
CA VAL A 101 -14.77 -9.74 -5.79
C VAL A 101 -15.32 -10.59 -6.93
N PHE A 102 -14.81 -10.40 -8.16
CA PHE A 102 -15.19 -11.23 -9.30
C PHE A 102 -14.87 -12.71 -9.07
N ALA A 103 -13.66 -13.01 -8.61
CA ALA A 103 -13.21 -14.37 -8.31
C ALA A 103 -14.05 -15.02 -7.21
N GLN A 104 -14.48 -14.27 -6.18
CA GLN A 104 -15.42 -14.74 -5.18
C GLN A 104 -16.79 -15.08 -5.77
N VAL A 105 -17.36 -14.19 -6.60
CA VAL A 105 -18.67 -14.41 -7.25
C VAL A 105 -18.62 -15.65 -8.16
N CYS A 106 -17.52 -15.85 -8.88
CA CYS A 106 -17.30 -17.01 -9.74
C CYS A 106 -16.83 -18.27 -8.99
N ARG A 107 -16.68 -18.21 -7.65
CA ARG A 107 -16.18 -19.31 -6.80
C ARG A 107 -14.84 -19.89 -7.28
N LEU A 108 -13.94 -19.02 -7.74
CA LEU A 108 -12.58 -19.41 -8.08
C LEU A 108 -11.78 -19.69 -6.81
N SER A 109 -10.75 -20.54 -6.92
CA SER A 109 -9.86 -20.82 -5.78
C SER A 109 -9.15 -19.54 -5.30
N PHE A 110 -9.10 -19.33 -3.97
CA PHE A 110 -8.38 -18.21 -3.37
C PHE A 110 -6.88 -18.20 -3.69
N TRP A 111 -6.30 -19.35 -4.08
CA TRP A 111 -4.90 -19.43 -4.50
C TRP A 111 -4.58 -18.53 -5.70
N ILE A 112 -5.57 -18.27 -6.56
CA ILE A 112 -5.40 -17.36 -7.70
C ILE A 112 -5.15 -15.93 -7.20
N ASP A 113 -5.96 -15.46 -6.25
CA ASP A 113 -5.78 -14.16 -5.58
C ASP A 113 -4.43 -14.06 -4.88
N PHE A 114 -4.03 -15.12 -4.17
CA PHE A 114 -2.74 -15.16 -3.49
C PHE A 114 -1.58 -14.91 -4.46
N TRP A 115 -1.53 -15.65 -5.57
CA TRP A 115 -0.46 -15.49 -6.57
C TRP A 115 -0.51 -14.13 -7.26
N ILE A 116 -1.70 -13.65 -7.62
CA ILE A 116 -1.86 -12.32 -8.21
C ILE A 116 -1.39 -11.23 -7.26
N LEU A 117 -1.69 -11.34 -5.96
CA LEU A 117 -1.22 -10.40 -4.96
C LEU A 117 0.31 -10.42 -4.87
N CYS A 118 0.91 -11.60 -4.68
CA CYS A 118 2.37 -11.73 -4.53
C CYS A 118 3.13 -11.21 -5.76
N CYS A 119 2.72 -11.62 -6.96
CA CYS A 119 3.36 -11.16 -8.20
C CYS A 119 3.05 -9.69 -8.49
N GLY A 120 1.81 -9.27 -8.28
CA GLY A 120 1.34 -7.92 -8.59
C GLY A 120 1.93 -6.85 -7.68
N ILE A 121 2.05 -7.11 -6.38
CA ILE A 121 2.68 -6.16 -5.45
C ILE A 121 4.18 -6.03 -5.73
N LEU A 122 4.86 -7.14 -6.04
CA LEU A 122 6.28 -7.14 -6.40
C LEU A 122 6.52 -6.37 -7.71
N ALA A 123 5.72 -6.67 -8.75
CA ALA A 123 5.80 -5.96 -10.03
C ALA A 123 5.53 -4.45 -9.85
N THR A 124 4.56 -4.10 -9.01
CA THR A 124 4.25 -2.70 -8.68
C THR A 124 5.44 -2.04 -7.99
N ALA A 125 6.03 -2.66 -6.97
CA ALA A 125 7.20 -2.14 -6.27
C ALA A 125 8.41 -1.97 -7.20
N ILE A 126 8.71 -2.96 -8.06
CA ILE A 126 9.80 -2.85 -9.05
C ILE A 126 9.54 -1.68 -10.01
N SER A 127 8.28 -1.46 -10.41
CA SER A 127 7.92 -0.36 -11.31
C SER A 127 8.17 1.04 -10.72
N THR A 128 8.25 1.17 -9.39
CA THR A 128 8.49 2.46 -8.72
C THR A 128 9.96 2.78 -8.50
N ILE A 129 10.88 1.79 -8.60
CA ILE A 129 12.34 2.00 -8.41
C ILE A 129 12.90 3.09 -9.33
N ARG A 130 12.31 3.25 -10.52
CA ARG A 130 12.76 4.24 -11.52
C ARG A 130 12.29 5.66 -11.23
N PHE A 131 11.42 5.86 -10.24
CA PHE A 131 10.97 7.20 -9.88
C PHE A 131 12.11 7.97 -9.22
N ARG A 132 12.37 9.17 -9.74
CA ARG A 132 13.36 10.10 -9.19
C ARG A 132 12.64 11.28 -8.56
N LEU A 133 13.12 11.73 -7.41
CA LEU A 133 12.65 12.92 -6.70
C LEU A 133 12.96 14.20 -7.49
#